data_AF-A0A8B8VIR9-F1
#
_entry.id   AF-A0A8B8VIR9-F1
#
_cell.length_a   1.000
_cell.length_b   1.000
_cell.length_c   1.000
_cell.angle_alpha   90.00
_cell.angle_beta   90.00
_cell.angle_gamma   90.00
#
_symmetry.space_group_name_H-M   'P 1'
#
loop_
_entity.id
_entity.type
_entity.pdbx_description
1 polymer ?
#
loop_
_entity_poly.entity_id
_entity_poly.type
_entity_poly.pdbx_seq_one_letter_code
_entity_poly.pdbx_strand_id
1 'polypeptide(L)'
;MKQHPQFMDHILCLLTSSVSESLLRPLLRYVDRAPVGTTFGDVLQPANPKYRVGEVVEVTFVGANPKNSAENRTHQTFLTVEKYEATSATWQIMHNDASWETRFYWHKGLLGHSNATIQWHIPDTAQPGTYRIRYFGHNRKQNSPKPAVILSFESTPSTFDIVTTW
;
A
#
# COMPACT_ATOMS: atom_id res chain seq x y z
N MET A 1 52.60 -35.76 22.25
CA MET A 1 52.83 -37.12 21.72
C MET A 1 52.00 -38.13 22.50
N LYS A 2 50.90 -38.59 21.91
CA LYS A 2 50.51 -40.01 21.79
C LYS A 2 49.24 -40.04 20.93
N GLN A 3 49.29 -40.87 19.89
CA GLN A 3 48.33 -41.01 18.79
C GLN A 3 47.34 -42.15 19.07
N HIS A 4 46.11 -41.99 18.55
CA HIS A 4 45.19 -42.91 17.83
C HIS A 4 45.06 -44.41 18.20
N PRO A 5 43.86 -45.05 18.03
CA PRO A 5 43.15 -45.21 16.74
C PRO A 5 41.64 -44.87 16.78
N GLN A 6 41.10 -44.16 15.79
CA GLN A 6 40.46 -44.68 14.57
C GLN A 6 39.26 -45.62 14.83
N PHE A 7 38.05 -45.07 14.64
CA PHE A 7 36.94 -45.81 14.07
C PHE A 7 36.30 -44.92 13.00
N MET A 8 36.59 -45.24 11.74
CA MET A 8 35.85 -44.77 10.58
C MET A 8 34.75 -45.78 10.33
N ASP A 9 33.49 -45.37 10.41
CA ASP A 9 32.41 -46.05 9.70
C ASP A 9 31.75 -45.04 8.76
N HIS A 10 31.97 -45.31 7.47
CA HIS A 10 31.29 -44.69 6.36
C HIS A 10 29.81 -45.08 6.38
N ILE A 11 28.90 -44.13 6.62
CA ILE A 11 27.55 -44.19 6.06
C ILE A 11 27.31 -42.87 5.32
N LEU A 12 27.53 -42.96 4.01
CA LEU A 12 27.00 -42.06 3.00
C LEU A 12 25.47 -42.12 3.06
N CYS A 13 24.84 -41.19 3.78
CA CYS A 13 23.40 -40.99 3.67
C CYS A 13 23.13 -39.91 2.62
N LEU A 14 23.06 -40.35 1.36
CA LEU A 14 22.39 -39.60 0.30
C LEU A 14 20.88 -39.57 0.63
N LEU A 15 20.42 -38.53 1.32
CA LEU A 15 19.01 -38.18 1.31
C LEU A 15 18.77 -37.14 0.22
N THR A 16 18.39 -37.69 -0.92
CA THR A 16 17.68 -37.04 -2.02
C THR A 16 16.49 -36.22 -1.51
N SER A 17 16.42 -34.97 -1.97
CA SER A 17 15.21 -34.21 -2.31
C SER A 17 13.89 -34.56 -1.60
N SER A 18 13.39 -33.64 -0.78
CA SER A 18 12.15 -32.94 -1.12
C SER A 18 12.04 -31.69 -0.25
N VAL A 19 12.76 -30.63 -0.61
CA VAL A 19 12.25 -29.30 -0.27
C VAL A 19 10.98 -29.17 -1.10
N SER A 20 9.83 -29.24 -0.44
CA SER A 20 8.59 -28.74 -1.00
C SER A 20 8.80 -27.24 -1.21
N GLU A 21 9.42 -26.88 -2.33
CA GLU A 21 9.18 -25.58 -2.95
C GLU A 21 7.70 -25.57 -3.25
N SER A 22 6.93 -25.01 -2.31
CA SER A 22 5.57 -24.59 -2.60
C SER A 22 5.66 -23.75 -3.86
N LEU A 23 5.15 -24.30 -4.97
CA LEU A 23 4.93 -23.64 -6.24
C LEU A 23 4.68 -22.15 -6.01
N LEU A 24 5.70 -21.32 -6.21
CA LEU A 24 5.52 -19.91 -6.52
C LEU A 24 4.76 -19.95 -7.84
N ARG A 25 3.42 -20.01 -7.74
CA ARG A 25 2.53 -19.83 -8.88
C ARG A 25 3.11 -18.61 -9.59
N PRO A 26 3.48 -18.70 -10.88
CA PRO A 26 3.92 -17.51 -11.60
C PRO A 26 2.84 -16.48 -11.32
N LEU A 27 3.23 -15.39 -10.66
CA LEU A 27 2.29 -14.36 -10.25
C LEU A 27 1.72 -13.82 -11.54
N LEU A 28 0.56 -14.35 -11.95
CA LEU A 28 -0.06 -13.93 -13.18
C LEU A 28 -0.35 -12.45 -12.97
N ARG A 29 0.39 -11.61 -13.69
CA ARG A 29 0.29 -10.16 -13.60
C ARG A 29 -1.01 -9.77 -14.28
N TYR A 30 -2.10 -9.88 -13.54
CA TYR A 30 -3.42 -9.47 -14.01
C TYR A 30 -3.39 -7.99 -14.39
N VAL A 31 -4.12 -7.66 -15.45
CA VAL A 31 -4.44 -6.27 -15.78
C VAL A 31 -5.32 -5.73 -14.67
N ASP A 32 -4.96 -4.59 -14.10
CA ASP A 32 -5.80 -3.91 -13.13
C ASP A 32 -7.00 -3.29 -13.86
N ARG A 33 -8.17 -3.32 -13.22
CA ARG A 33 -9.40 -2.73 -13.74
C ARG A 33 -10.08 -1.85 -12.68
N ALA A 34 -10.43 -0.63 -13.06
CA ALA A 34 -11.37 0.17 -12.28
C ALA A 34 -12.80 -0.30 -12.53
N PRO A 35 -13.72 -0.23 -11.54
CA PRO A 35 -15.14 -0.40 -11.75
C PRO A 35 -15.69 0.50 -12.88
N VAL A 36 -16.76 0.07 -13.54
CA VAL A 36 -17.38 0.84 -14.62
C VAL A 36 -17.82 2.21 -14.11
N GLY A 37 -17.42 3.28 -14.81
CA GLY A 37 -17.75 4.66 -14.44
C GLY A 37 -16.81 5.28 -13.40
N THR A 38 -15.76 4.57 -12.98
CA THR A 38 -14.73 5.07 -12.05
C THR A 38 -13.35 5.00 -12.67
N THR A 39 -12.38 5.67 -12.05
CA THR A 39 -10.95 5.60 -12.36
C THR A 39 -10.13 5.17 -11.15
N PHE A 40 -8.88 4.78 -11.37
CA PHE A 40 -7.97 4.45 -10.27
C PHE A 40 -7.72 5.70 -9.41
N GLY A 41 -7.84 5.54 -8.09
CA GLY A 41 -7.74 6.64 -7.14
C GLY A 41 -9.06 7.35 -6.84
N ASP A 42 -10.18 6.97 -7.46
CA ASP A 42 -11.51 7.47 -7.06
C ASP A 42 -11.85 6.99 -5.64
N VAL A 43 -12.52 7.85 -4.87
CA VAL A 43 -12.95 7.56 -3.49
C VAL A 43 -14.20 6.68 -3.53
N LEU A 44 -14.12 5.50 -2.89
CA LEU A 44 -15.24 4.59 -2.67
C LEU A 44 -15.92 4.84 -1.31
N GLN A 45 -15.12 5.14 -0.29
CA GLN A 45 -15.59 5.50 1.05
C GLN A 45 -14.82 6.74 1.49
N PRO A 46 -15.49 7.91 1.60
CA PRO A 46 -14.83 9.14 2.03
C PRO A 46 -14.56 9.12 3.54
N ALA A 47 -13.66 10.00 3.98
CA ALA A 47 -13.53 10.33 5.40
C ALA A 47 -14.82 10.97 5.92
N ASN A 48 -15.09 10.82 7.22
CA ASN A 48 -16.07 11.67 7.90
C ASN A 48 -15.59 13.12 7.87
N PRO A 49 -16.49 14.10 7.92
CA PRO A 49 -16.10 15.52 7.83
C PRO A 49 -15.28 16.00 9.03
N LYS A 50 -15.40 15.36 10.19
CA LYS A 50 -14.75 15.78 11.44
C LYS A 50 -14.29 14.59 12.29
N TYR A 51 -13.17 14.77 12.96
CA TYR A 51 -12.60 13.83 13.91
C TYR A 51 -11.95 14.54 15.10
N ARG A 52 -11.75 13.82 16.19
CA ARG A 52 -10.92 14.22 17.33
C ARG A 52 -9.61 13.46 17.35
N VAL A 53 -8.66 13.97 18.13
CA VAL A 53 -7.42 13.24 18.43
C VAL A 53 -7.73 11.87 19.07
N GLY A 54 -6.91 10.87 18.77
CA GLY A 54 -7.11 9.48 19.18
C GLY A 54 -8.09 8.69 18.31
N GLU A 55 -8.89 9.34 17.45
CA GLU A 55 -9.78 8.65 16.51
C GLU A 55 -9.01 8.19 15.25
N VAL A 56 -9.68 7.36 14.43
CA VAL A 56 -9.09 6.82 13.19
C VAL A 56 -9.86 7.35 11.99
N VAL A 57 -9.14 8.02 11.10
CA VAL A 57 -9.64 8.37 9.77
C VAL A 57 -9.46 7.16 8.87
N GLU A 58 -10.49 6.78 8.13
CA GLU A 58 -10.44 5.69 7.16
C GLU A 58 -11.01 6.17 5.83
N VAL A 59 -10.25 5.95 4.74
CA VAL A 59 -10.67 6.27 3.38
C VAL A 59 -10.37 5.08 2.48
N THR A 60 -11.35 4.67 1.69
CA THR A 60 -11.19 3.57 0.73
C THR A 60 -11.26 4.11 -0.70
N PHE A 61 -10.33 3.67 -1.54
CA PHE A 61 -10.17 4.09 -2.93
C PHE A 61 -10.27 2.90 -3.88
N VAL A 62 -10.58 3.18 -5.16
CA VAL A 62 -10.34 2.26 -6.27
C VAL A 62 -8.83 2.05 -6.39
N GLY A 63 -8.38 0.82 -6.13
CA GLY A 63 -6.97 0.46 -6.05
C GLY A 63 -6.43 -0.25 -7.29
N ALA A 64 -5.11 -0.33 -7.36
CA ALA A 64 -4.37 -1.23 -8.24
C ALA A 64 -3.37 -2.06 -7.42
N ASN A 65 -2.85 -3.15 -8.00
CA ASN A 65 -1.88 -4.01 -7.32
C ASN A 65 -0.62 -3.24 -6.89
N PRO A 66 -0.28 -3.16 -5.58
CA PRO A 66 0.85 -2.38 -5.08
C PRO A 66 2.20 -2.84 -5.65
N LYS A 67 2.31 -4.09 -6.13
CA LYS A 67 3.51 -4.62 -6.79
C LYS A 67 3.91 -3.80 -8.02
N ASN A 68 2.96 -3.19 -8.72
CA ASN A 68 3.25 -2.32 -9.86
C ASN A 68 4.05 -1.08 -9.44
N SER A 69 3.77 -0.51 -8.26
CA SER A 69 4.54 0.61 -7.72
C SER A 69 5.89 0.17 -7.16
N ALA A 70 5.97 -1.00 -6.51
CA ALA A 70 7.21 -1.50 -5.93
C ALA A 70 8.30 -1.79 -6.96
N GLU A 71 7.92 -2.17 -8.18
CA GLU A 71 8.85 -2.35 -9.30
C GLU A 71 9.33 -1.04 -9.92
N ASN A 72 8.60 0.05 -9.67
CA ASN A 72 9.00 1.38 -10.10
C ASN A 72 9.93 2.01 -9.06
N ARG A 73 11.23 2.07 -9.38
CA ARG A 73 12.29 2.57 -8.48
C ARG A 73 12.17 4.05 -8.09
N THR A 74 11.27 4.81 -8.71
CA THR A 74 11.04 6.23 -8.40
C THR A 74 9.84 6.46 -7.49
N HIS A 75 9.07 5.43 -7.15
CA HIS A 75 7.91 5.57 -6.27
C HIS A 75 8.35 5.79 -4.82
N GLN A 76 7.84 6.85 -4.19
CA GLN A 76 8.29 7.30 -2.87
C GLN A 76 7.37 6.89 -1.73
N THR A 77 6.04 6.95 -1.92
CA THR A 77 5.05 6.61 -0.90
C THR A 77 3.72 6.22 -1.55
N PHE A 78 2.99 5.29 -0.95
CA PHE A 78 1.62 4.93 -1.33
C PHE A 78 0.59 5.93 -0.82
N LEU A 79 0.89 6.68 0.25
CA LEU A 79 -0.05 7.63 0.84
C LEU A 79 0.60 8.88 1.42
N THR A 80 -0.17 9.95 1.52
CA THR A 80 0.16 11.09 2.37
C THR A 80 -1.05 11.50 3.21
N VAL A 81 -0.77 11.92 4.45
CA VAL A 81 -1.69 12.73 5.26
C VAL A 81 -1.14 14.15 5.22
N GLU A 82 -1.95 15.09 4.75
CA GLU A 82 -1.52 16.46 4.54
C GLU A 82 -2.40 17.43 5.33
N LYS A 83 -1.80 18.47 5.92
CA LYS A 83 -2.50 19.55 6.62
C LYS A 83 -2.52 20.80 5.75
N TYR A 84 -3.66 21.46 5.65
CA TYR A 84 -3.78 22.75 4.97
C TYR A 84 -3.20 23.88 5.83
N GLU A 85 -2.28 24.65 5.25
CA GLU A 85 -1.69 25.84 5.87
C GLU A 85 -2.28 27.10 5.24
N ALA A 86 -3.20 27.74 5.97
CA ALA A 86 -3.98 28.87 5.47
C ALA A 86 -3.11 30.09 5.15
N THR A 87 -2.00 30.31 5.88
CA THR A 87 -1.12 31.47 5.67
C THR A 87 -0.43 31.45 4.30
N SER A 88 -0.10 30.27 3.80
CA SER A 88 0.59 30.07 2.51
C SER A 88 -0.33 29.50 1.42
N ALA A 89 -1.56 29.14 1.77
CA ALA A 89 -2.50 28.41 0.92
C ALA A 89 -1.91 27.10 0.36
N THR A 90 -1.07 26.41 1.13
CA THR A 90 -0.39 25.16 0.72
C THR A 90 -0.82 23.96 1.55
N TRP A 91 -0.59 22.76 1.02
CA TRP A 91 -0.74 21.50 1.74
C TRP A 91 0.63 21.00 2.19
N GLN A 92 0.80 20.79 3.49
CA GLN A 92 2.02 20.30 4.11
C GLN A 92 1.88 18.81 4.42
N ILE A 93 2.84 17.99 3.99
CA ILE A 93 2.84 16.55 4.28
C ILE A 93 3.21 16.35 5.75
N MET A 94 2.30 15.77 6.52
CA MET A 94 2.47 15.48 7.94
C MET A 94 2.90 14.03 8.16
N HIS A 95 2.31 13.10 7.40
CA HIS A 95 2.60 11.67 7.48
C HIS A 95 2.63 11.05 6.07
N ASN A 96 3.37 9.95 5.95
CA ASN A 96 3.45 9.09 4.77
C ASN A 96 3.26 7.62 5.18
N ASP A 97 3.45 6.67 4.26
CA ASP A 97 3.32 5.23 4.52
C ASP A 97 4.41 4.62 5.43
N ALA A 98 5.48 5.37 5.73
CA ALA A 98 6.51 4.99 6.69
C ALA A 98 6.22 5.49 8.11
N SER A 99 5.15 6.27 8.31
CA SER A 99 4.75 6.80 9.61
C SER A 99 4.00 5.75 10.44
N TRP A 100 4.26 5.66 11.75
CA TRP A 100 3.61 4.69 12.64
C TRP A 100 2.09 4.89 12.76
N GLU A 101 1.64 6.11 12.52
CA GLU A 101 0.26 6.54 12.60
C GLU A 101 -0.56 6.08 11.39
N THR A 102 0.07 5.67 10.28
CA THR A 102 -0.63 5.34 9.04
C THR A 102 -0.63 3.85 8.78
N ARG A 103 -1.68 3.36 8.10
CA ARG A 103 -1.77 1.98 7.59
C ARG A 103 -2.28 2.00 6.16
N PHE A 104 -1.72 1.12 5.35
CA PHE A 104 -2.14 0.88 3.97
C PHE A 104 -2.58 -0.57 3.81
N TYR A 105 -3.85 -0.78 3.50
CA TYR A 105 -4.41 -2.10 3.23
C TYR A 105 -4.80 -2.20 1.77
N TRP A 106 -4.33 -3.25 1.11
CA TRP A 106 -4.76 -3.59 -0.25
C TRP A 106 -5.62 -4.84 -0.24
N HIS A 107 -6.81 -4.74 -0.80
CA HIS A 107 -7.74 -5.85 -0.93
C HIS A 107 -7.93 -6.24 -2.39
N LYS A 108 -7.53 -7.47 -2.72
CA LYS A 108 -7.71 -8.02 -4.07
C LYS A 108 -9.17 -8.42 -4.30
N GLY A 109 -9.79 -7.84 -5.32
CA GLY A 109 -11.10 -8.25 -5.83
C GLY A 109 -10.99 -9.27 -6.97
N LEU A 110 -12.11 -9.47 -7.67
CA LEU A 110 -12.21 -10.33 -8.85
C LEU A 110 -11.89 -9.55 -10.12
N LEU A 111 -11.49 -10.27 -11.18
CA LEU A 111 -11.35 -9.74 -12.55
C LEU A 111 -10.43 -8.51 -12.69
N GLY A 112 -9.45 -8.35 -11.80
CA GLY A 112 -8.50 -7.23 -11.82
C GLY A 112 -8.95 -6.01 -11.01
N HIS A 113 -10.10 -6.06 -10.35
CA HIS A 113 -10.51 -5.04 -9.39
C HIS A 113 -9.75 -5.18 -8.08
N SER A 114 -9.51 -4.06 -7.41
CA SER A 114 -8.98 -4.04 -6.05
C SER A 114 -9.33 -2.73 -5.36
N ASN A 115 -9.28 -2.74 -4.02
CA ASN A 115 -9.46 -1.56 -3.19
C ASN A 115 -8.18 -1.26 -2.42
N ALA A 116 -7.93 0.02 -2.18
CA ALA A 116 -6.89 0.49 -1.28
C ALA A 116 -7.56 1.26 -0.13
N THR A 117 -7.39 0.77 1.10
CA THR A 117 -7.89 1.43 2.31
C THR A 117 -6.72 2.01 3.06
N ILE A 118 -6.78 3.32 3.31
CA ILE A 118 -5.79 4.06 4.09
C ILE A 118 -6.42 4.43 5.42
N GLN A 119 -5.71 4.13 6.50
CA GLN A 119 -6.07 4.59 7.83
C GLN A 119 -5.01 5.57 8.35
N TRP A 120 -5.46 6.63 9.00
CA TRP A 120 -4.64 7.50 9.83
C TRP A 120 -5.16 7.47 11.26
N HIS A 121 -4.34 6.96 12.18
CA HIS A 121 -4.57 6.99 13.61
C HIS A 121 -4.10 8.34 14.12
N ILE A 122 -5.04 9.23 14.43
CA ILE A 122 -4.74 10.62 14.77
C ILE A 122 -4.01 10.63 16.12
N PRO A 123 -2.73 11.03 16.19
CA PRO A 123 -2.01 11.07 17.45
C PRO A 123 -2.57 12.16 18.36
N ASP A 124 -2.40 12.02 19.68
CA ASP A 124 -2.82 13.02 20.67
C ASP A 124 -2.14 14.38 20.48
N THR A 125 -1.02 14.41 19.76
CA THR A 125 -0.25 15.61 19.41
C THR A 125 -0.70 16.29 18.12
N ALA A 126 -1.68 15.72 17.40
CA ALA A 126 -2.18 16.31 16.16
C ALA A 126 -2.84 17.66 16.43
N GLN A 127 -2.47 18.66 15.63
CA GLN A 127 -3.04 19.99 15.74
C GLN A 127 -4.41 20.05 15.06
N PRO A 128 -5.35 20.84 15.58
CA PRO A 128 -6.59 21.14 14.86
C PRO A 128 -6.33 21.77 13.49
N GLY A 129 -7.27 21.56 12.57
CA GLY A 129 -7.23 22.12 11.23
C GLY A 129 -7.79 21.17 10.18
N THR A 130 -7.71 21.60 8.92
CA THR A 130 -8.17 20.81 7.77
C THR A 130 -7.04 19.92 7.26
N TYR A 131 -7.35 18.64 7.09
CA TYR A 131 -6.45 17.62 6.59
C TYR A 131 -7.03 16.97 5.34
N ARG A 132 -6.18 16.26 4.59
CA ARG A 132 -6.59 15.35 3.53
C ARG A 132 -5.72 14.11 3.50
N ILE A 133 -6.30 13.02 3.02
CA ILE A 133 -5.56 11.80 2.65
C ILE A 133 -5.45 11.73 1.14
N ARG A 134 -4.26 11.40 0.64
CA ARG A 134 -4.01 11.09 -0.77
C ARG A 134 -3.46 9.68 -0.90
N TYR A 135 -3.85 9.01 -1.98
CA TYR A 135 -3.38 7.70 -2.39
C TYR A 135 -2.62 7.83 -3.72
N PHE A 136 -1.46 7.19 -3.80
CA PHE A 136 -0.61 7.14 -4.98
C PHE A 136 -0.39 5.69 -5.39
N GLY A 137 -0.48 5.41 -6.69
CA GLY A 137 -0.35 4.06 -7.17
C GLY A 137 0.05 3.96 -8.62
N HIS A 138 0.23 2.73 -9.07
CA HIS A 138 0.44 2.42 -10.47
C HIS A 138 -0.48 1.29 -10.91
N ASN A 139 -1.14 1.45 -12.04
CA ASN A 139 -1.99 0.43 -12.63
C ASN A 139 -1.30 -0.20 -13.85
N ARG A 140 -1.48 -1.51 -14.01
CA ARG A 140 -1.03 -2.26 -15.19
C ARG A 140 -2.14 -2.31 -16.22
N LYS A 141 -1.90 -1.69 -17.38
CA LYS A 141 -2.80 -1.73 -18.53
C LYS A 141 -2.21 -2.61 -19.63
N GLN A 142 -3.02 -3.48 -20.22
CA GLN A 142 -2.61 -4.28 -21.38
C GLN A 142 -3.77 -4.43 -22.36
N ASN A 143 -3.57 -3.93 -23.58
CA ASN A 143 -4.51 -4.09 -24.69
C ASN A 143 -3.83 -4.98 -25.73
N SER A 144 -4.14 -6.28 -25.73
CA SER A 144 -3.56 -7.24 -26.68
C SER A 144 -3.76 -6.74 -28.13
N PRO A 145 -2.73 -6.71 -29.00
CA PRO A 145 -1.42 -7.38 -28.89
C PRO A 145 -0.30 -6.53 -28.26
N LYS A 146 -0.58 -5.33 -27.73
CA LYS A 146 0.46 -4.43 -27.20
C LYS A 146 1.06 -4.96 -25.88
N PRO A 147 2.36 -4.69 -25.61
CA PRO A 147 2.95 -4.94 -24.31
C PRO A 147 2.19 -4.24 -23.18
N ALA A 148 2.30 -4.79 -21.97
CA ALA A 148 1.73 -4.14 -20.81
C ALA A 148 2.50 -2.86 -20.44
N VAL A 149 1.77 -1.84 -20.03
CA VAL A 149 2.31 -0.56 -19.57
C VAL A 149 1.88 -0.34 -18.13
N ILE A 150 2.79 0.21 -17.33
CA ILE A 150 2.54 0.64 -15.96
C ILE A 150 2.32 2.16 -15.98
N LEU A 151 1.18 2.63 -15.51
CA LEU A 151 0.81 4.04 -15.50
C LEU A 151 0.60 4.50 -14.05
N SER A 152 1.16 5.65 -13.67
CA SER A 152 0.92 6.25 -12.36
C SER A 152 -0.45 6.91 -12.29
N PHE A 153 -1.01 6.96 -11.08
CA PHE A 153 -2.18 7.76 -10.78
C PHE A 153 -2.07 8.31 -9.34
N GLU A 154 -2.87 9.33 -9.06
CA GLU A 154 -3.09 9.89 -7.74
C GLU A 154 -4.58 10.03 -7.50
N SER A 155 -5.00 9.90 -6.24
CA SER A 155 -6.41 9.98 -5.88
C SER A 155 -6.95 11.40 -5.91
N THR A 156 -8.27 11.48 -6.07
CA THR A 156 -8.98 12.69 -5.65
C THR A 156 -8.87 12.82 -4.13
N PRO A 157 -8.46 13.99 -3.59
CA PRO A 157 -8.29 14.16 -2.16
C PRO A 157 -9.62 14.15 -1.41
N SER A 158 -9.66 13.49 -0.25
CA SER A 158 -10.77 13.55 0.71
C SER A 158 -10.36 14.43 1.89
N THR A 159 -11.04 15.56 2.08
CA THR A 159 -10.74 16.54 3.14
C THR A 159 -11.63 16.35 4.37
N PHE A 160 -11.07 16.58 5.56
CA PHE A 160 -11.76 16.47 6.84
C PHE A 160 -11.07 17.36 7.89
N ASP A 161 -11.77 17.69 8.96
CA ASP A 161 -11.23 18.54 10.02
C ASP A 161 -10.89 17.74 11.29
N ILE A 162 -9.77 18.10 11.92
CA ILE A 162 -9.45 17.69 13.28
C ILE A 162 -9.85 18.80 14.24
N VAL A 163 -10.62 18.46 15.27
CA VAL A 163 -11.15 19.39 16.28
C VAL A 163 -10.78 18.97 17.70
N THR A 164 -10.71 19.93 18.62
CA THR A 164 -10.46 19.70 20.05
C THR A 164 -11.73 19.40 20.85
N THR A 165 -12.91 19.82 20.36
CA THR A 165 -14.21 19.67 21.03
C THR A 165 -15.30 19.43 19.99
N TRP A 166 -16.39 18.75 20.38
CA TRP A 166 -17.56 18.53 19.53
C TRP A 166 -18.46 19.76 19.43
#